data_AF-A0A9X8D408-F1
#
_entry.id   AF-A0A9X8D408-F1
#
_cell.length_a   1.000
_cell.length_b   1.000
_cell.length_c   1.000
_cell.angle_alpha   90.00
_cell.angle_beta   90.00
_cell.angle_gamma   90.00
#
_symmetry.space_group_name_H-M   'P 1'
#
loop_
_entity.id
_entity.type
_entity.pdbx_description
1 polymer ?
#
loop_
_entity_poly.entity_id
_entity_poly.type
_entity_poly.pdbx_seq_one_letter_code
_entity_poly.pdbx_strand_id
1 'polypeptide(L)'
;MEEAQTAYFLDRYSKMTDEELSYLLVTRGDSLSEEAGNALRIVLSGRNPSGIRDEIRATAADVGAQVQHAHKEAEKKAESDRATRKGFRFACIGLFVIGLLVLMFGPTEGGTALCVAAFAIFLYIEIHRLIRRFLAALFNPDSR
;
A
#
# COMPACT_ATOMS: atom_id res chain seq x y z
N MET A 1 55.26 0.41 -0.29
CA MET A 1 54.35 1.22 -1.13
C MET A 1 52.90 1.09 -0.68
N GLU A 2 52.44 -0.12 -0.34
CA GLU A 2 51.08 -0.40 0.17
C GLU A 2 50.68 0.41 1.42
N GLU A 3 51.58 0.61 2.39
CA GLU A 3 51.26 1.40 3.60
C GLU A 3 50.95 2.87 3.30
N ALA A 4 51.66 3.47 2.33
CA ALA A 4 51.43 4.86 1.93
C ALA A 4 50.09 5.02 1.18
N GLN A 5 49.69 4.03 0.39
CA GLN A 5 48.40 4.02 -0.31
C GLN A 5 47.24 3.79 0.66
N THR A 6 47.41 2.88 1.62
CA THR A 6 46.40 2.64 2.68
C THR A 6 46.19 3.90 3.51
N ALA A 7 47.26 4.59 3.91
CA ALA A 7 47.18 5.85 4.66
C ALA A 7 46.47 6.96 3.88
N TYR A 8 46.70 7.06 2.56
CA TYR A 8 45.98 7.99 1.69
C TYR A 8 44.47 7.72 1.67
N PHE A 9 44.06 6.46 1.51
CA PHE A 9 42.63 6.10 1.51
C PHE A 9 41.99 6.30 2.88
N LEU A 10 42.73 6.03 3.96
CA LEU A 10 42.24 6.23 5.33
C LEU A 10 41.97 7.71 5.62
N ASP A 11 42.90 8.60 5.25
CA ASP A 11 42.71 10.06 5.37
C ASP A 11 41.52 10.52 4.53
N ARG A 12 41.41 10.04 3.28
CA ARG A 12 40.30 10.39 2.38
C ARG A 12 38.94 9.94 2.93
N TYR A 13 38.82 8.69 3.37
CA TYR A 13 37.55 8.14 3.85
C TYR A 13 37.15 8.69 5.22
N SER A 14 38.11 9.04 6.09
CA SER A 14 37.80 9.65 7.38
C SER A 14 37.06 10.99 7.25
N LYS A 15 37.28 11.72 6.16
CA LYS A 15 36.68 13.03 5.87
C LYS A 15 35.32 12.95 5.16
N MET A 16 34.92 11.77 4.68
CA MET A 16 33.66 11.56 3.95
C MET A 16 32.46 11.46 4.90
N THR A 17 31.26 11.77 4.44
CA THR A 17 30.03 11.58 5.23
C THR A 17 29.60 10.10 5.26
N ASP A 18 28.68 9.74 6.17
CA ASP A 18 28.14 8.37 6.21
C ASP A 18 27.40 7.99 4.93
N GLU A 19 26.73 8.96 4.29
CA GLU A 19 26.06 8.78 2.98
C GLU A 19 27.08 8.55 1.86
N GLU A 20 28.19 9.29 1.84
CA GLU A 20 29.25 9.09 0.85
C GLU A 20 29.94 7.73 1.01
N LEU A 21 30.22 7.31 2.24
CA LEU A 21 30.85 6.01 2.54
C LEU A 21 29.90 4.84 2.21
N SER A 22 28.62 4.96 2.54
CA SER A 22 27.60 3.95 2.20
C SER A 22 27.38 3.85 0.70
N TYR A 23 27.37 4.98 -0.03
CA TYR A 23 27.34 4.96 -1.49
C TYR A 23 28.57 4.26 -2.09
N LEU A 24 29.77 4.52 -1.55
CA LEU A 24 31.01 3.86 -1.97
C LEU A 24 30.97 2.34 -1.73
N LEU A 25 30.45 1.92 -0.58
CA LEU A 25 30.27 0.51 -0.23
C LEU A 25 29.32 -0.19 -1.21
N VAL A 26 28.17 0.42 -1.52
CA VAL A 26 27.14 -0.17 -2.37
C VAL A 26 27.52 -0.17 -3.85
N THR A 27 28.15 0.90 -4.34
CA THR A 27 28.43 1.04 -5.77
C THR A 27 29.77 0.49 -6.21
N ARG A 28 30.76 0.44 -5.30
CA ARG A 28 32.14 0.10 -5.64
C ARG A 28 32.77 -0.93 -4.73
N GLY A 29 32.06 -1.47 -3.72
CA GLY A 29 32.60 -2.38 -2.71
C GLY A 29 33.45 -3.52 -3.28
N ASP A 30 32.97 -4.17 -4.34
CA ASP A 30 33.65 -5.31 -4.97
C ASP A 30 34.78 -4.91 -5.95
N SER A 31 34.90 -3.61 -6.25
CA SER A 31 35.87 -3.05 -7.22
C SER A 31 36.98 -2.22 -6.58
N LEU A 32 37.00 -2.14 -5.25
CA LEU A 32 38.05 -1.42 -4.52
C LEU A 32 39.35 -2.21 -4.53
N SER A 33 40.48 -1.50 -4.59
CA SER A 33 41.78 -2.13 -4.33
C SER A 33 41.82 -2.65 -2.88
N GLU A 34 42.70 -3.60 -2.60
CA GLU A 34 42.78 -4.24 -1.28
C GLU A 34 43.07 -3.22 -0.17
N GLU A 35 43.89 -2.21 -0.46
CA GLU A 35 44.24 -1.09 0.44
C GLU A 35 43.04 -0.17 0.69
N ALA A 36 42.26 0.12 -0.36
CA ALA A 36 41.06 0.94 -0.28
C ALA A 36 39.95 0.21 0.49
N GLY A 37 39.74 -1.09 0.22
CA GLY A 37 38.80 -1.93 0.96
C GLY A 37 39.17 -2.04 2.45
N ASN A 38 40.46 -2.20 2.76
CA ASN A 38 40.93 -2.26 4.13
C ASN A 38 40.74 -0.94 4.87
N ALA A 39 41.10 0.19 4.24
CA ALA A 39 40.91 1.52 4.82
C ALA A 39 39.43 1.84 5.05
N LEU A 40 38.55 1.50 4.09
CA LEU A 40 37.10 1.69 4.21
C LEU A 40 36.54 0.88 5.39
N ARG A 41 36.95 -0.38 5.54
CA ARG A 41 36.54 -1.23 6.66
C ARG A 41 36.99 -0.66 8.00
N ILE A 42 38.21 -0.13 8.10
CA ILE A 42 38.70 0.50 9.34
C ILE A 42 37.85 1.73 9.69
N VAL A 43 37.58 2.62 8.73
CA VAL A 43 36.76 3.82 8.95
C VAL A 43 35.32 3.44 9.33
N LEU A 44 34.71 2.47 8.65
CA LEU A 44 33.37 1.99 8.97
C LEU A 44 33.31 1.30 10.35
N SER A 45 34.36 0.58 10.74
CA SER A 45 34.44 -0.06 12.07
C SER A 45 34.66 0.94 13.21
N GLY A 46 35.29 2.09 12.91
CA GLY A 46 35.46 3.19 13.85
C GLY A 46 34.23 4.09 13.97
N ARG A 47 33.30 4.03 13.00
CA ARG A 47 32.00 4.72 13.07
C ARG A 47 30.97 3.85 13.76
N ASN A 48 30.19 4.49 14.62
CA ASN A 48 29.35 3.85 15.64
C ASN A 48 28.28 2.92 15.02
N PRO A 49 28.51 1.59 14.96
CA PRO A 49 27.61 0.66 14.26
C PRO A 49 26.26 0.50 14.96
N SER A 50 26.21 0.86 16.24
CA SER A 50 25.00 0.89 17.06
C SER A 50 24.02 1.97 16.61
N GLY A 51 24.49 3.17 16.26
CA GLY A 51 23.63 4.27 15.81
C GLY A 51 22.87 3.94 14.53
N ILE A 52 23.56 3.33 13.56
CA ILE A 52 22.94 2.88 12.30
C ILE A 52 21.93 1.75 12.56
N ARG A 53 22.24 0.80 13.45
CA ARG A 53 21.28 -0.25 13.84
C ARG A 53 20.03 0.32 14.50
N ASP A 54 20.18 1.32 15.35
CA ASP A 54 19.06 1.96 16.04
C ASP A 54 18.17 2.74 15.05
N GLU A 55 18.77 3.42 14.07
CA GLU A 55 18.04 4.13 13.01
C GLU A 55 17.29 3.17 12.06
N ILE A 56 17.93 2.07 11.66
CA ILE A 56 17.27 1.01 10.87
C ILE A 56 16.11 0.40 11.68
N ARG A 57 16.31 0.16 12.98
CA ARG A 57 15.26 -0.40 13.85
C ARG A 57 14.09 0.56 14.03
N ALA A 58 14.37 1.86 14.20
CA ALA A 58 13.34 2.88 14.29
C ALA A 58 12.54 2.99 12.98
N THR A 59 13.23 3.00 11.84
CA THR A 59 12.61 3.06 10.52
C THR A 59 11.75 1.82 10.24
N ALA A 60 12.27 0.62 10.56
CA ALA A 60 11.51 -0.62 10.39
C ALA A 60 10.27 -0.68 11.30
N ALA A 61 10.36 -0.16 12.52
CA ALA A 61 9.23 -0.06 13.43
C ALA A 61 8.16 0.91 12.91
N ASP A 62 8.57 2.06 12.37
CA ASP A 62 7.66 3.05 11.79
C ASP A 62 6.94 2.50 10.54
N VAL A 63 7.68 1.89 9.61
CA VAL A 63 7.09 1.22 8.44
C VAL A 63 6.14 0.10 8.86
N GLY A 64 6.51 -0.69 9.87
CA GLY A 64 5.64 -1.73 10.43
C GLY A 64 4.33 -1.17 11.00
N ALA A 65 4.40 -0.03 11.70
CA ALA A 65 3.22 0.66 12.21
C ALA A 65 2.32 1.17 11.07
N GLN A 66 2.91 1.77 10.03
CA GLN A 66 2.16 2.24 8.85
C GLN A 66 1.43 1.09 8.14
N VAL A 67 2.09 -0.06 7.96
CA VAL A 67 1.48 -1.25 7.36
C VAL A 67 0.33 -1.79 8.22
N GLN A 68 0.49 -1.85 9.53
CA GLN A 68 -0.59 -2.28 10.43
C GLN A 68 -1.78 -1.32 10.42
N HIS A 69 -1.54 -0.01 10.34
CA HIS A 69 -2.59 0.99 10.21
C HIS A 69 -3.34 0.84 8.87
N ALA A 70 -2.62 0.69 7.76
CA ALA A 70 -3.20 0.46 6.45
C ALA A 70 -4.06 -0.83 6.40
N HIS A 71 -3.59 -1.92 7.02
CA HIS A 71 -4.36 -3.14 7.13
C HIS A 71 -5.66 -2.96 7.93
N LYS A 72 -5.60 -2.30 9.09
CA LYS A 72 -6.79 -2.01 9.91
C LYS A 72 -7.79 -1.12 9.18
N GLU A 73 -7.34 -0.15 8.41
CA GLU A 73 -8.22 0.68 7.58
C GLU A 73 -8.86 -0.11 6.44
N ALA A 74 -8.10 -0.99 5.79
CA ALA A 74 -8.62 -1.87 4.76
C ALA A 74 -9.69 -2.83 5.32
N GLU A 75 -9.47 -3.41 6.51
CA GLU A 75 -10.44 -4.26 7.19
C GLU A 75 -11.73 -3.50 7.55
N LYS A 76 -11.61 -2.32 8.18
CA LYS A 76 -12.78 -1.47 8.50
C LYS A 76 -13.58 -1.09 7.25
N LYS A 77 -12.90 -0.79 6.15
CA LYS A 77 -13.54 -0.47 4.87
C LYS A 77 -14.23 -1.70 4.27
N ALA A 78 -13.63 -2.87 4.37
CA ALA A 78 -14.24 -4.12 3.90
C ALA A 78 -15.52 -4.45 4.70
N GLU A 79 -15.53 -4.21 6.01
CA GLU A 79 -16.71 -4.38 6.86
C GLU A 79 -17.82 -3.38 6.53
N SER A 80 -17.49 -2.09 6.38
CA SER A 80 -18.48 -1.07 6.02
C SER A 80 -19.08 -1.32 4.64
N ASP A 81 -18.26 -1.76 3.66
CA ASP A 81 -18.72 -2.16 2.34
C ASP A 81 -19.64 -3.38 2.39
N ARG A 82 -19.41 -4.35 3.31
CA ARG A 82 -20.33 -5.49 3.51
C ARG A 82 -21.67 -5.04 4.09
N ALA A 83 -21.66 -4.13 5.06
CA ALA A 83 -22.86 -3.62 5.70
C ALA A 83 -23.72 -2.77 4.73
N THR A 84 -23.10 -1.83 4.02
CA THR A 84 -23.77 -0.99 3.01
C THR A 84 -24.37 -1.83 1.88
N ARG A 85 -23.69 -2.89 1.43
CA ARG A 85 -24.22 -3.84 0.43
C ARG A 85 -25.51 -4.52 0.88
N LYS A 86 -25.61 -4.94 2.14
CA LYS A 86 -26.84 -5.56 2.66
C LYS A 86 -27.95 -4.53 2.77
N GLY A 87 -27.66 -3.36 3.36
CA GLY A 87 -28.64 -2.28 3.53
C GLY A 87 -29.23 -1.81 2.19
N PHE A 88 -28.40 -1.63 1.17
CA PHE A 88 -28.84 -1.23 -0.15
C PHE A 88 -29.76 -2.27 -0.82
N ARG A 89 -29.42 -3.57 -0.73
CA ARG A 89 -30.28 -4.63 -1.26
C ARG A 89 -31.65 -4.65 -0.59
N PHE A 90 -31.71 -4.48 0.73
CA PHE A 90 -32.98 -4.38 1.44
C PHE A 90 -33.77 -3.13 1.02
N ALA A 91 -33.10 -1.99 0.79
CA ALA A 91 -33.76 -0.78 0.30
C ALA A 91 -34.37 -0.98 -1.10
N CYS A 92 -33.65 -1.63 -2.03
CA CYS A 92 -34.18 -1.97 -3.36
C CYS A 92 -35.38 -2.92 -3.28
N ILE A 93 -35.29 -3.96 -2.45
CA ILE A 93 -36.42 -4.89 -2.23
C ILE A 93 -37.62 -4.14 -1.65
N GLY A 94 -37.40 -3.27 -0.66
CA GLY A 94 -38.46 -2.44 -0.07
C GLY A 94 -39.15 -1.55 -1.11
N LEU A 95 -38.39 -0.84 -1.94
CA LEU A 95 -38.94 -0.02 -3.03
C LEU A 95 -39.74 -0.85 -4.05
N PHE A 96 -39.26 -2.06 -4.37
CA PHE A 96 -39.97 -2.96 -5.28
C PHE A 96 -41.30 -3.45 -4.68
N VAL A 97 -41.32 -3.82 -3.40
CA VAL A 97 -42.54 -4.21 -2.69
C VAL A 97 -43.53 -3.06 -2.60
N ILE A 98 -43.07 -1.84 -2.31
CA ILE A 98 -43.91 -0.63 -2.31
C ILE A 98 -44.49 -0.39 -3.70
N GLY A 99 -43.68 -0.51 -4.76
CA GLY A 99 -44.13 -0.39 -6.14
C GLY A 99 -45.23 -1.40 -6.49
N LEU A 100 -45.07 -2.66 -6.07
CA LEU A 100 -46.07 -3.71 -6.25
C LEU A 100 -47.37 -3.43 -5.48
N LEU A 101 -47.29 -2.93 -4.25
CA LEU A 101 -48.47 -2.54 -3.47
C LEU A 101 -49.22 -1.37 -4.13
N VAL A 102 -48.51 -0.37 -4.65
CA VAL A 102 -49.13 0.73 -5.41
C VAL A 102 -49.77 0.22 -6.70
N LEU A 103 -49.18 -0.79 -7.35
CA LEU A 103 -49.73 -1.43 -8.54
C LEU A 103 -51.00 -2.25 -8.24
N MET A 104 -51.09 -2.86 -7.05
CA MET A 104 -52.27 -3.62 -6.60
C MET A 104 -53.40 -2.74 -6.07
N PHE A 105 -53.09 -1.63 -5.40
CA PHE A 105 -54.08 -0.84 -4.64
C PHE A 105 -54.23 0.62 -5.11
N GLY A 106 -53.47 1.06 -6.11
CA GLY A 106 -53.40 2.45 -6.55
C GLY A 106 -53.32 2.62 -8.08
N PRO A 107 -53.01 3.83 -8.56
CA PRO A 107 -52.92 4.12 -9.99
C PRO A 107 -51.76 3.36 -10.64
N THR A 108 -52.07 2.65 -11.71
CA THR A 108 -51.17 1.73 -12.43
C THR A 108 -49.92 2.42 -12.98
N GLU A 109 -50.04 3.68 -13.40
CA GLU A 109 -48.94 4.50 -13.92
C GLU A 109 -47.87 4.79 -12.84
N GLY A 110 -48.28 5.03 -11.60
CA GLY A 110 -47.36 5.28 -10.49
C GLY A 110 -46.64 4.01 -10.01
N GLY A 111 -47.36 2.88 -9.94
CA GLY A 111 -46.79 1.60 -9.53
C GLY A 111 -45.76 1.05 -10.52
N THR A 112 -46.06 1.15 -11.82
CA THR A 112 -45.14 0.74 -12.89
C THR A 112 -43.86 1.58 -12.91
N ALA A 113 -43.97 2.90 -12.79
CA ALA A 113 -42.81 3.79 -12.71
C ALA A 113 -41.88 3.47 -11.52
N LEU A 114 -42.45 3.17 -10.34
CA LEU A 114 -41.68 2.79 -9.15
C LEU A 114 -40.96 1.44 -9.32
N CYS A 115 -41.63 0.45 -9.91
CA CYS A 115 -41.01 -0.85 -10.19
C CYS A 115 -39.87 -0.74 -11.20
N VAL A 116 -40.05 0.03 -12.28
CA VAL A 116 -39.02 0.27 -13.29
C VAL A 116 -37.83 1.03 -12.69
N ALA A 117 -38.08 2.07 -11.89
CA ALA A 117 -37.03 2.83 -11.21
C ALA A 117 -36.23 1.95 -10.23
N ALA A 118 -36.90 1.14 -9.41
CA ALA A 118 -36.25 0.22 -8.48
C ALA A 118 -35.34 -0.78 -9.23
N PHE A 119 -35.81 -1.31 -10.35
CA PHE A 119 -35.05 -2.25 -11.18
C PHE A 119 -33.85 -1.59 -11.88
N ALA A 120 -34.04 -0.37 -12.43
CA ALA A 120 -32.98 0.39 -13.08
C ALA A 120 -31.86 0.77 -12.09
N ILE A 121 -32.22 1.23 -10.89
CA ILE A 121 -31.26 1.56 -9.83
C ILE A 121 -30.47 0.32 -9.38
N PHE A 122 -31.16 -0.81 -9.23
CA PHE A 122 -30.52 -2.09 -8.89
C PHE A 122 -29.52 -2.53 -9.97
N LEU A 123 -29.93 -2.52 -11.23
CA LEU A 123 -29.07 -2.89 -12.35
C LEU A 123 -27.86 -1.96 -12.51
N TYR A 124 -28.07 -0.64 -12.43
CA TYR A 124 -26.99 0.33 -12.53
C TYR A 124 -25.88 0.06 -11.51
N ILE A 125 -26.27 -0.24 -10.26
CA ILE A 125 -25.31 -0.50 -9.19
C ILE A 125 -24.63 -1.86 -9.34
N GLU A 126 -25.35 -2.92 -9.72
CA GLU A 126 -24.74 -4.23 -9.90
C GLU A 126 -23.79 -4.26 -11.12
N ILE A 127 -24.13 -3.54 -12.20
CA ILE A 127 -23.24 -3.35 -13.36
C ILE A 127 -21.99 -2.56 -12.97
N HIS A 128 -22.14 -1.42 -12.29
CA HIS A 128 -20.99 -0.62 -11.85
C HIS A 128 -20.06 -1.41 -10.92
N ARG A 129 -20.65 -2.26 -10.08
CA ARG A 129 -19.90 -3.18 -9.22
C ARG A 129 -19.14 -4.24 -10.02
N LEU A 130 -19.77 -4.86 -11.02
CA LEU A 130 -19.12 -5.84 -11.89
C LEU A 130 -17.95 -5.21 -12.63
N ILE A 131 -18.12 -3.98 -13.13
CA ILE A 131 -17.04 -3.21 -13.79
C ILE A 131 -15.88 -2.96 -12.80
N ARG A 132 -16.16 -2.51 -11.57
CA ARG A 132 -15.10 -2.32 -10.57
C ARG A 132 -14.38 -3.60 -10.21
N ARG A 133 -15.11 -4.72 -10.08
CA ARG A 133 -14.50 -6.05 -9.84
C ARG A 133 -13.64 -6.49 -11.01
N PHE A 134 -14.11 -6.27 -12.23
CA PHE A 134 -13.37 -6.59 -13.45
C PHE A 134 -12.08 -5.77 -13.52
N LEU A 135 -12.15 -4.45 -13.28
CA LEU A 135 -10.96 -3.58 -13.22
C LEU A 135 -10.01 -4.03 -12.09
N ALA A 136 -10.51 -4.31 -10.89
CA ALA A 136 -9.68 -4.77 -9.79
C ALA A 136 -8.97 -6.11 -10.11
N ALA A 137 -9.66 -7.04 -10.75
CA ALA A 137 -9.09 -8.31 -11.20
C ALA A 137 -8.05 -8.13 -12.32
N LEU A 138 -8.22 -7.12 -13.17
CA LEU A 138 -7.26 -6.77 -14.23
C LEU A 138 -5.93 -6.28 -13.66
N PHE A 139 -5.97 -5.54 -12.54
CA PHE A 139 -4.80 -4.90 -11.93
C PHE A 139 -4.26 -5.64 -10.69
N ASN A 140 -4.94 -6.67 -10.19
CA ASN A 140 -4.47 -7.47 -9.06
C ASN A 140 -4.92 -8.95 -9.18
N PRO A 141 -4.06 -9.86 -9.70
CA PRO A 141 -4.43 -11.23 -10.04
C PRO A 141 -4.76 -12.13 -8.84
N ASP A 142 -4.39 -11.73 -7.63
CA ASP A 142 -4.65 -12.48 -6.39
C ASP A 142 -5.98 -12.11 -5.70
N SER A 143 -6.81 -11.26 -6.32
CA SER A 143 -8.07 -10.76 -5.73
C SER A 143 -9.28 -11.70 -5.80
N ARG A 144 -9.07 -13.01 -6.01
CA ARG A 144 -10.14 -14.02 -6.09
C ARG A 144 -10.69 -14.43 -4.72
#